data_AF-B9MKF9-F1
#
_entry.id   AF-B9MKF9-F1
#
_cell.length_a   1.000
_cell.length_b   1.000
_cell.length_c   1.000
_cell.angle_alpha   90.00
_cell.angle_beta   90.00
_cell.angle_gamma   90.00
#
_symmetry.space_group_name_H-M   'P 1'
#
loop_
_entity.id
_entity.type
_entity.pdbx_description
1 polymer ?
#
loop_
_entity_poly.entity_id
_entity_poly.type
_entity_poly.pdbx_seq_one_letter_code
_entity_poly.pdbx_strand_id
1 'polypeptide(L)'
;MDLQIGQIVLSKMGRDKNRFFVIFDITDDGYVYLVDGKLRKIKKPKKKKIKHIAPTKFVSEEIKEKILKKKLTDAEVAKVIEEFENRKE
;
A
#
# COMPACT_ATOMS: atom_id res chain seq x y z
N MET A 1 2.58 0.49 16.92
CA MET A 1 2.43 1.32 15.71
C MET A 1 1.58 0.49 14.79
N ASP A 2 0.29 0.81 14.75
CA ASP A 2 -0.68 -0.14 14.23
C ASP A 2 -0.84 0.12 12.74
N LEU A 3 -0.42 -0.87 11.95
CA LEU A 3 -0.57 -0.86 10.51
C LEU A 3 -1.99 -1.26 10.15
N GLN A 4 -2.52 -0.66 9.09
CA GLN A 4 -3.88 -0.91 8.66
C GLN A 4 -3.95 -1.24 7.16
N ILE A 5 -4.84 -2.16 6.79
CA ILE A 5 -5.18 -2.40 5.39
C ILE A 5 -5.73 -1.10 4.78
N GLY A 6 -5.31 -0.76 3.57
CA GLY A 6 -5.65 0.50 2.89
C GLY A 6 -4.75 1.69 3.27
N GLN A 7 -3.81 1.52 4.20
CA GLN A 7 -2.85 2.57 4.56
C GLN A 7 -1.79 2.78 3.48
N ILE A 8 -1.46 4.05 3.21
CA ILE A 8 -0.36 4.39 2.31
C ILE A 8 0.96 4.37 3.08
N VAL A 9 1.98 3.75 2.50
CA VAL A 9 3.31 3.60 3.09
C VAL A 9 4.40 3.90 2.06
N LEU A 10 5.50 4.47 2.52
CA LEU A 10 6.71 4.68 1.72
C LEU A 10 7.67 3.50 1.91
N SER A 11 8.19 2.97 0.80
CA SER A 11 9.27 1.98 0.86
C SER A 11 10.61 2.68 1.14
N LYS A 12 11.22 2.42 2.32
CA LYS A 12 12.47 3.08 2.76
C LYS A 12 13.73 2.52 2.10
N MET A 13 13.70 1.26 1.63
CA MET A 13 14.90 0.57 1.15
C MET A 13 14.59 -0.58 0.18
N GLY A 14 15.61 -1.03 -0.57
CA GLY A 14 15.54 -2.11 -1.54
C GLY A 14 15.07 -1.67 -2.93
N ARG A 15 14.68 -2.63 -3.79
CA ARG A 15 14.37 -2.39 -5.22
C ARG A 15 13.36 -1.27 -5.51
N ASP A 16 12.40 -1.06 -4.60
CA ASP A 16 11.33 -0.10 -4.80
C ASP A 16 11.47 1.08 -3.80
N LYS A 17 12.71 1.48 -3.46
CA LYS A 17 12.98 2.59 -2.54
C LYS A 17 12.34 3.90 -3.05
N ASN A 18 11.86 4.73 -2.12
CA ASN A 18 11.23 6.04 -2.38
C ASN A 18 9.91 5.99 -3.15
N ARG A 19 9.21 4.85 -3.15
CA ARG A 19 7.89 4.70 -3.78
C ARG A 19 6.80 4.47 -2.76
N PHE A 20 5.62 5.03 -3.03
CA PHE A 20 4.43 4.79 -2.22
C PHE A 20 3.70 3.51 -2.66
N PHE A 21 3.09 2.88 -1.68
CA PHE A 21 2.30 1.67 -1.82
C PHE A 21 1.10 1.72 -0.87
N VAL A 22 0.09 0.93 -1.16
CA VAL A 22 -1.00 0.61 -0.24
C VAL A 22 -0.71 -0.72 0.44
N ILE A 23 -0.95 -0.81 1.75
CA ILE A 23 -1.01 -2.08 2.47
C ILE A 23 -2.24 -2.85 1.99
N PHE A 24 -1.99 -3.92 1.25
CA PHE A 24 -3.01 -4.84 0.76
C PHE A 24 -3.39 -5.88 1.82
N ASP A 25 -2.41 -6.38 2.56
CA ASP A 25 -2.59 -7.40 3.58
C ASP A 25 -1.48 -7.32 4.64
N ILE A 26 -1.77 -7.79 5.84
CA ILE A 26 -0.87 -7.77 7.00
C ILE A 26 -0.74 -9.19 7.53
N THR A 27 0.48 -9.63 7.79
CA THR A 27 0.76 -10.99 8.28
C THR A 27 1.40 -10.96 9.66
N ASP A 28 1.13 -11.99 10.46
CA ASP A 28 1.62 -12.10 11.84
C ASP A 28 3.15 -12.28 11.93
N ASP A 29 3.81 -12.66 10.83
CA ASP A 29 5.27 -12.87 10.75
C ASP A 29 6.08 -11.56 10.60
N GLY A 30 5.45 -10.39 10.77
CA GLY A 30 6.11 -9.08 10.67
C GLY A 30 6.34 -8.61 9.22
N TYR A 31 5.52 -9.12 8.30
CA TYR A 31 5.49 -8.69 6.91
C TYR A 31 4.15 -8.06 6.56
N VAL A 32 4.15 -7.37 5.43
CA VAL A 32 2.96 -6.83 4.79
C VAL A 32 3.04 -7.11 3.29
N TYR A 33 1.88 -7.19 2.67
CA TYR A 33 1.76 -7.22 1.22
C TYR A 33 1.42 -5.82 0.72
N LEU A 34 2.20 -5.35 -0.26
CA LEU A 34 2.10 -4.00 -0.80
C LEU A 34 1.72 -4.03 -2.28
N VAL A 35 0.86 -3.09 -2.67
CA VAL A 35 0.42 -2.89 -4.06
C VAL A 35 0.53 -1.41 -4.45
N ASP A 36 0.87 -1.13 -5.70
CA ASP A 36 0.88 0.23 -6.28
C ASP A 36 -0.01 0.37 -7.53
N GLY A 37 -0.64 -0.73 -7.97
CA GLY A 37 -1.49 -0.73 -9.17
C GLY A 37 -0.74 -0.59 -10.50
N LYS A 38 0.57 -0.36 -10.47
CA LYS A 38 1.42 -0.17 -11.65
C LYS A 38 2.43 -1.32 -11.79
N LEU A 39 3.48 -1.32 -10.95
CA LEU A 39 4.50 -2.37 -10.96
C LEU A 39 4.14 -3.57 -10.07
N ARG A 40 3.42 -3.32 -8.98
CA ARG A 40 2.99 -4.30 -7.98
C ARG A 40 1.46 -4.35 -8.01
N LYS A 41 0.97 -5.25 -8.85
CA LYS A 41 -0.46 -5.51 -9.05
C LYS A 41 -1.06 -6.32 -7.90
N ILE A 42 -2.36 -6.25 -7.75
CA ILE A 42 -3.14 -7.02 -6.76
C ILE A 42 -2.91 -8.53 -6.90
N LYS A 43 -2.76 -9.01 -8.14
CA LYS A 43 -2.46 -10.43 -8.42
C LYS A 43 -1.03 -10.85 -8.06
N LYS A 44 -0.10 -9.89 -7.95
CA LYS A 44 1.31 -10.14 -7.63
C LYS A 44 1.81 -9.10 -6.63
N PRO A 45 1.24 -9.10 -5.41
CA PRO A 45 1.59 -8.11 -4.41
C PRO A 45 3.01 -8.34 -3.91
N LYS A 46 3.64 -7.28 -3.40
CA LYS A 46 5.01 -7.34 -2.91
C LYS A 46 5.02 -7.67 -1.42
N LYS A 47 5.56 -8.84 -1.04
CA LYS A 47 5.87 -9.13 0.37
C LYS A 47 7.01 -8.24 0.84
N LYS A 48 6.83 -7.52 1.95
CA LYS A 48 7.80 -6.55 2.51
C LYS A 48 7.83 -6.63 4.03
N LYS A 49 9.03 -6.58 4.63
CA LYS A 49 9.19 -6.48 6.09
C LYS A 49 8.74 -5.10 6.59
N ILE A 50 8.02 -5.06 7.70
CA ILE A 50 7.52 -3.83 8.33
C ILE A 50 8.65 -2.82 8.59
N LYS A 51 9.82 -3.28 9.06
CA LYS A 51 10.97 -2.39 9.31
C LYS A 51 11.49 -1.65 8.07
N HIS A 52 11.18 -2.12 6.86
CA HIS A 52 11.61 -1.52 5.59
C HIS A 52 10.59 -0.54 4.99
N ILE A 53 9.46 -0.30 5.66
CA ILE A 53 8.46 0.70 5.26
C ILE A 53 8.40 1.86 6.27
N ALA A 54 7.92 3.01 5.82
CA ALA A 54 7.52 4.13 6.64
C ALA A 54 6.01 4.33 6.43
N PRO A 55 5.16 3.97 7.41
CA PRO A 55 3.74 4.22 7.30
C PRO A 55 3.44 5.71 7.33
N THR A 56 2.46 6.13 6.52
CA THR A 56 1.93 7.50 6.56
C THR A 56 0.71 7.56 7.48
N LYS A 57 0.23 8.77 7.80
CA LYS A 57 -1.03 8.95 8.56
C LYS A 57 -2.28 8.72 7.70
N PHE A 58 -2.13 8.54 6.39
CA PHE A 58 -3.25 8.42 5.47
C PHE A 58 -3.66 6.96 5.29
N VAL A 59 -4.93 6.69 5.57
CA VAL A 59 -5.61 5.42 5.35
C VAL A 59 -6.79 5.69 4.44
N SER A 60 -6.83 5.01 3.29
CA SER A 60 -7.99 5.08 2.40
C SER A 60 -9.00 4.03 2.83
N GLU A 61 -10.06 4.48 3.52
CA GLU A 61 -11.18 3.61 3.92
C GLU A 61 -11.89 3.01 2.69
N GLU A 62 -12.01 3.76 1.60
CA GLU A 62 -12.56 3.24 0.34
C GLU A 62 -11.76 2.04 -0.19
N ILE A 63 -10.43 2.16 -0.22
CA ILE A 63 -9.54 1.09 -0.71
C ILE A 63 -9.58 -0.09 0.23
N LYS A 64 -9.56 0.16 1.55
CA LYS A 64 -9.70 -0.88 2.58
C LYS A 64 -11.00 -1.68 2.39
N GLU A 65 -12.14 -1.01 2.22
CA GLU A 65 -13.40 -1.68 1.94
C GLU A 65 -13.36 -2.52 0.66
N LYS A 66 -12.78 -1.99 -0.42
CA LYS A 66 -12.64 -2.70 -1.69
C LYS A 66 -11.73 -3.93 -1.60
N ILE A 67 -10.68 -3.86 -0.78
CA ILE A 67 -9.81 -5.01 -0.47
C ILE A 67 -10.62 -6.09 0.24
N LEU A 68 -11.33 -5.73 1.32
CA LEU A 68 -12.13 -6.66 2.11
C LEU A 68 -13.25 -7.31 1.28
N LYS A 69 -13.88 -6.53 0.39
CA LYS A 69 -14.91 -7.02 -0.56
C LYS A 69 -14.33 -7.76 -1.77
N LYS A 70 -12.99 -7.88 -1.90
CA LYS A 70 -12.28 -8.47 -3.06
C LYS A 70 -12.68 -7.86 -4.41
N LYS A 71 -13.00 -6.57 -4.43
CA LYS A 71 -13.43 -5.80 -5.62
C LYS A 71 -12.42 -4.73 -6.05
N LEU A 72 -11.29 -4.62 -5.35
CA LEU A 72 -10.25 -3.66 -5.67
C LEU A 72 -9.62 -3.94 -7.04
N THR A 73 -9.38 -2.89 -7.81
CA THR A 73 -8.67 -2.93 -9.10
C THR A 73 -7.32 -2.21 -9.02
N ASP A 74 -6.40 -2.60 -9.91
CA ASP A 74 -5.08 -1.96 -10.01
C ASP A 74 -5.18 -0.45 -10.32
N ALA A 75 -6.18 -0.04 -11.12
CA ALA A 75 -6.40 1.35 -11.49
C ALA A 75 -6.79 2.22 -10.28
N GLU A 76 -7.64 1.71 -9.39
CA GLU A 76 -8.05 2.41 -8.17
C GLU A 76 -6.87 2.60 -7.19
N VAL A 77 -6.00 1.59 -7.07
CA VAL A 77 -4.77 1.70 -6.27
C VAL A 77 -3.83 2.75 -6.86
N ALA A 78 -3.63 2.74 -8.17
CA ALA A 78 -2.78 3.73 -8.83
C ALA A 78 -3.32 5.15 -8.61
N LYS A 79 -4.64 5.32 -8.74
CA LYS A 79 -5.33 6.60 -8.55
C LYS A 79 -5.19 7.13 -7.13
N VAL A 80 -5.44 6.31 -6.10
CA VAL A 80 -5.34 6.79 -4.70
C VAL A 80 -3.92 7.19 -4.31
N ILE A 81 -2.91 6.51 -4.87
CA ILE A 81 -1.51 6.84 -4.62
C ILE A 81 -1.17 8.17 -5.30
N GLU A 82 -1.58 8.36 -6.55
CA GLU A 82 -1.38 9.60 -7.29
C GLU A 82 -2.07 10.79 -6.61
N GLU A 83 -3.33 10.62 -6.18
CA GLU A 83 -4.03 11.63 -5.38
C GLU A 83 -3.28 11.97 -4.09
N PHE A 84 -2.74 10.98 -3.39
CA PHE A 84 -1.96 11.21 -2.18
C PHE A 84 -0.64 11.93 -2.45
N GLU A 85 0.05 11.61 -3.54
CA GLU A 85 1.27 12.29 -3.97
C GLU A 85 0.98 13.76 -4.33
N ASN A 86 -0.12 14.03 -5.04
CA ASN A 86 -0.52 15.39 -5.43
C ASN A 86 -1.00 16.23 -4.24
N ARG A 87 -1.54 15.62 -3.17
CA ARG A 87 -1.92 16.32 -1.93
C ARG A 87 -0.75 16.69 -1.03
N LYS A 88 0.49 16.29 -1.37
CA LYS A 88 1.68 16.63 -0.59
C LYS A 88 2.23 18.03 -0.87
N GLU A 89 1.52 18.83 -1.66
CA GLU A 89 1.76 20.27 -1.82
C GLU A 89 0.99 21.09 -0.77
#